data_AF-A0A5R2N2P2-F1
#
_entry.id   AF-A0A5R2N2P2-F1
#
_cell.length_a   1.000
_cell.length_b   1.000
_cell.length_c   1.000
_cell.angle_alpha   90.00
_cell.angle_beta   90.00
_cell.angle_gamma   90.00
#
_symmetry.space_group_name_H-M   'P 1'
#
loop_
_entity.id
_entity.type
_entity.pdbx_description
1 polymer ?
#
loop_
_entity_poly.entity_id
_entity_poly.type
_entity_poly.pdbx_seq_one_letter_code
_entity_poly.pdbx_strand_id
1 'polypeptide(L)'
;ILIKRSKLVEATAEKLLLYQLAGAAVVGVLVMPLAGPPVRDPALLPTLALLFQAIYIVAFTYVLWFWLLRRYPASGLSSFTFLSPVFGVLCGAMFLNEPLTIRIFLALGLIAAGLIIVNRPARKLTPV
;
A
#
# COMPACT_ATOMS: atom_id res chain seq x y z
N ILE A 1 11.10 -17.11 6.15
CA ILE A 1 10.96 -18.59 5.96
C ILE A 1 9.93 -19.21 6.92
N LEU A 2 9.63 -18.61 8.08
CA LEU A 2 8.60 -19.09 9.02
C LEU A 2 7.14 -19.04 8.50
N ILE A 3 6.82 -18.20 7.51
CA ILE A 3 5.46 -18.08 6.93
C ILE A 3 5.12 -19.25 5.99
N LYS A 4 6.12 -19.92 5.39
CA LYS A 4 5.92 -21.00 4.41
C LYS A 4 5.46 -22.34 5.02
N ARG A 5 5.31 -22.44 6.35
CA ARG A 5 5.06 -23.70 7.07
C ARG A 5 3.90 -23.63 8.07
N SER A 6 3.09 -22.57 8.08
CA SER A 6 1.94 -22.46 8.99
C SER A 6 0.62 -22.50 8.24
N LYS A 7 -0.44 -23.04 8.87
CA LYS A 7 -1.84 -23.09 8.38
C LYS A 7 -2.49 -21.69 8.19
N LEU A 8 -1.68 -20.63 8.08
CA LEU A 8 -2.08 -19.25 7.80
C LEU A 8 -2.09 -18.93 6.30
N VAL A 9 -1.58 -19.82 5.45
CA VAL A 9 -1.67 -19.68 3.98
C VAL A 9 -3.13 -19.77 3.48
N GLU A 10 -4.03 -20.36 4.28
CA GLU A 10 -5.48 -20.44 4.01
C GLU A 10 -6.30 -19.35 4.71
N ALA A 11 -5.67 -18.29 5.24
CA ALA A 11 -6.44 -17.15 5.71
C ALA A 11 -7.06 -16.45 4.48
N THR A 12 -8.36 -16.71 4.26
CA THR A 12 -9.14 -16.03 3.21
C THR A 12 -8.94 -14.52 3.33
N ALA A 13 -8.76 -13.86 2.20
CA ALA A 13 -8.65 -12.40 2.04
C ALA A 13 -9.61 -11.60 2.96
N GLU A 14 -10.83 -12.11 3.10
CA GLU A 14 -11.88 -11.57 3.96
C GLU A 14 -11.45 -11.50 5.44
N LYS A 15 -10.80 -12.53 5.97
CA LYS A 15 -10.32 -12.56 7.36
C LYS A 15 -9.20 -11.53 7.58
N LEU A 16 -8.30 -11.36 6.61
CA LEU A 16 -7.23 -10.35 6.69
C LEU A 16 -7.81 -8.92 6.69
N LEU A 17 -8.79 -8.65 5.82
CA LEU A 17 -9.51 -7.37 5.80
C LEU A 17 -10.25 -7.11 7.11
N LEU A 18 -10.95 -8.11 7.65
CA LEU A 18 -11.62 -8.01 8.95
C LEU A 18 -10.64 -7.67 10.08
N TYR A 19 -9.47 -8.31 10.11
CA TYR A 19 -8.45 -8.01 11.12
C TYR A 19 -7.86 -6.60 10.95
N GLN A 20 -7.62 -6.14 9.72
CA GLN A 20 -7.17 -4.78 9.48
C GLN A 20 -8.22 -3.75 9.92
N LEU A 21 -9.50 -4.00 9.62
CA LEU A 21 -10.60 -3.11 10.00
C LEU A 21 -10.78 -3.07 11.52
N ALA A 22 -10.74 -4.23 12.19
CA ALA A 22 -10.81 -4.32 13.64
C ALA A 22 -9.62 -3.62 14.31
N GLY A 23 -8.41 -3.86 13.82
CA GLY A 23 -7.20 -3.18 14.31
C GLY A 23 -7.28 -1.67 14.10
N ALA A 24 -7.71 -1.22 12.92
CA ALA A 24 -7.89 0.19 12.61
C ALA A 24 -8.95 0.84 13.53
N ALA A 25 -10.04 0.15 13.82
CA ALA A 25 -11.07 0.63 14.74
C ALA A 25 -10.53 0.80 16.17
N VAL A 26 -9.80 -0.21 16.68
CA VAL A 26 -9.18 -0.15 18.02
C VAL A 26 -8.17 1.01 18.10
N VAL A 27 -7.26 1.12 17.13
CA VAL A 27 -6.29 2.21 17.08
C VAL A 27 -7.00 3.56 16.93
N GLY A 28 -8.05 3.63 16.12
CA GLY A 28 -8.87 4.83 15.94
C GLY A 28 -9.48 5.32 17.25
N VAL A 29 -10.07 4.42 18.04
CA VAL A 29 -10.63 4.73 19.37
C VAL A 29 -9.54 5.22 20.33
N LEU A 30 -8.36 4.60 20.32
CA LEU A 30 -7.24 5.00 21.18
C LEU A 30 -6.66 6.37 20.82
N VAL A 31 -6.65 6.72 19.53
CA VAL A 31 -6.13 8.01 19.03
C VAL A 31 -7.18 9.12 19.08
N MET A 32 -8.46 8.77 19.15
CA MET A 32 -9.60 9.70 19.20
C MET A 32 -9.45 10.84 20.23
N PRO A 33 -8.96 10.60 21.48
CA PRO A 33 -8.77 11.67 22.46
C PRO A 33 -7.71 12.72 22.05
N LEU A 34 -6.79 12.36 21.16
CA LEU A 34 -5.69 13.21 20.69
C LEU A 34 -6.06 14.00 19.42
N ALA A 35 -7.17 13.66 18.75
CA ALA A 35 -7.52 14.14 17.41
C ALA A 35 -8.42 15.41 17.39
N GLY A 36 -8.80 15.93 18.57
CA GLY A 36 -9.72 17.06 18.72
C GLY A 36 -11.20 16.62 18.85
N PRO A 37 -12.16 17.54 18.63
CA PRO A 37 -13.58 17.24 18.76
C PRO A 37 -13.99 16.04 17.88
N PRO A 38 -14.60 14.99 18.46
CA PRO A 38 -14.87 13.74 17.75
C PRO A 38 -15.92 13.87 16.65
N VAL A 39 -16.75 14.92 16.71
CA VAL A 39 -17.75 15.23 15.70
C VAL A 39 -17.31 16.50 14.99
N ARG A 40 -16.70 16.34 13.81
CA ARG A 40 -16.63 17.41 12.82
C ARG A 40 -17.97 17.44 12.11
N ASP A 41 -18.51 18.63 11.84
CA ASP A 41 -19.79 18.75 11.12
C ASP A 41 -19.79 17.87 9.86
N PRO A 42 -20.89 17.14 9.59
CA PRO A 42 -20.98 16.26 8.42
C PRO A 42 -20.99 17.12 7.15
N ALA A 43 -19.79 17.48 6.70
CA ALA A 43 -19.57 18.20 5.48
C ALA A 43 -19.58 17.22 4.29
N LEU A 44 -20.13 17.68 3.16
CA LEU A 44 -20.27 16.87 1.96
C LEU A 44 -18.91 16.42 1.41
N LEU A 45 -17.93 17.32 1.39
CA LEU A 45 -16.59 17.04 0.82
C LEU A 45 -15.83 15.94 1.59
N PRO A 46 -15.63 16.01 2.92
CA PRO A 46 -15.00 14.93 3.67
C PRO A 46 -15.74 13.60 3.55
N THR A 47 -17.07 13.64 3.51
CA THR A 47 -17.89 12.42 3.37
C THR A 47 -17.66 11.76 2.01
N LEU A 48 -17.68 12.53 0.92
CA LEU A 48 -17.39 12.04 -0.42
C LEU A 48 -15.94 11.52 -0.55
N ALA A 49 -14.97 12.22 0.06
CA ALA A 49 -13.59 11.78 0.08
C ALA A 49 -13.42 10.45 0.82
N LEU A 50 -14.10 10.27 1.95
CA LEU A 50 -14.12 9.00 2.69
C LEU A 50 -14.76 7.87 1.90
N LEU A 51 -15.89 8.13 1.22
CA LEU A 51 -16.55 7.14 0.37
C LEU A 51 -15.67 6.73 -0.82
N PHE A 52 -15.02 7.71 -1.46
CA PHE A 52 -14.06 7.45 -2.53
C PHE A 52 -12.88 6.60 -2.04
N GLN A 53 -12.29 6.95 -0.91
CA GLN A 53 -11.21 6.20 -0.28
C GLN A 53 -11.64 4.74 0.03
N ALA A 54 -12.81 4.55 0.63
CA ALA A 54 -13.28 3.22 1.03
C ALA A 54 -13.65 2.33 -0.16
N ILE A 55 -14.41 2.87 -1.13
CA ILE A 55 -14.96 2.08 -2.23
C ILE A 55 -13.94 1.94 -3.37
N TYR A 56 -13.39 3.06 -3.83
CA TYR A 56 -12.53 3.06 -5.01
C TYR A 56 -11.08 2.69 -4.67
N ILE A 57 -10.53 3.22 -3.58
CA ILE A 57 -9.14 2.91 -3.23
C ILE A 57 -9.05 1.59 -2.48
N VAL A 58 -9.77 1.40 -1.39
CA VAL A 58 -9.63 0.17 -0.60
C VAL A 58 -10.32 -1.00 -1.30
N ALA A 59 -11.65 -0.98 -1.48
CA ALA A 59 -12.35 -2.18 -1.96
C ALA A 59 -11.89 -2.64 -3.36
N PHE A 60 -11.83 -1.73 -4.34
CA PHE A 60 -11.44 -2.09 -5.70
C PHE A 60 -9.96 -2.52 -5.82
N THR A 61 -9.02 -1.78 -5.23
CA THR A 61 -7.59 -2.17 -5.29
C THR A 61 -7.33 -3.49 -4.58
N TYR A 62 -8.01 -3.79 -3.47
CA TYR A 62 -7.89 -5.10 -2.81
C TYR A 62 -8.41 -6.24 -3.68
N VAL A 63 -9.59 -6.09 -4.31
CA VAL A 63 -10.13 -7.10 -5.23
C VAL A 63 -9.16 -7.33 -6.40
N LEU A 64 -8.67 -6.25 -7.00
CA LEU A 64 -7.70 -6.32 -8.08
C LEU A 64 -6.40 -7.00 -7.61
N TRP A 65 -5.89 -6.65 -6.44
CA TRP A 65 -4.70 -7.25 -5.86
C TRP A 65 -4.85 -8.76 -5.63
N PHE A 66 -5.98 -9.20 -5.08
CA PHE A 66 -6.26 -10.63 -4.92
C PHE A 66 -6.40 -11.35 -6.26
N TRP A 67 -7.00 -10.71 -7.27
CA TRP A 67 -7.05 -11.25 -8.62
C TRP A 67 -5.64 -11.40 -9.22
N LEU A 68 -4.79 -10.39 -9.07
CA LEU A 68 -3.39 -10.45 -9.51
C LEU A 68 -2.61 -11.54 -8.77
N LEU A 69 -2.74 -11.65 -7.45
CA LEU A 69 -2.07 -12.68 -6.64
C LEU A 69 -2.44 -14.11 -7.04
N ARG A 70 -3.67 -14.33 -7.52
CA ARG A 70 -4.10 -15.64 -8.03
C ARG A 70 -3.48 -15.98 -9.38
N ARG A 71 -3.08 -14.98 -10.19
CA ARG A 71 -2.63 -15.16 -11.57
C ARG A 71 -1.13 -14.94 -11.78
N TYR A 72 -0.47 -14.18 -10.90
CA TYR A 72 0.94 -13.82 -11.00
C TYR A 72 1.74 -14.20 -9.74
N PRO A 73 3.03 -14.56 -9.87
CA PRO A 73 3.88 -14.87 -8.73
C PRO A 73 4.07 -13.63 -7.84
N ALA A 74 3.98 -13.83 -6.52
CA ALA A 74 4.06 -12.76 -5.52
C ALA A 74 5.35 -11.90 -5.63
N SER A 75 6.46 -12.46 -6.11
CA SER A 75 7.71 -11.73 -6.34
C SER A 75 7.61 -10.68 -7.46
N GLY A 76 6.87 -11.00 -8.53
CA GLY A 76 6.62 -10.06 -9.63
C GLY A 76 5.71 -8.91 -9.18
N LEU A 77 4.69 -9.22 -8.39
CA LEU A 77 3.76 -8.22 -7.85
C LEU A 77 4.44 -7.29 -6.83
N SER A 78 5.29 -7.84 -5.97
CA SER A 78 6.08 -7.02 -5.04
C SER A 78 7.03 -6.07 -5.77
N SER A 79 7.55 -6.47 -6.94
CA SER A 79 8.39 -5.60 -7.77
C SER A 79 7.60 -4.38 -8.30
N PHE A 80 6.33 -4.58 -8.65
CA PHE A 80 5.43 -3.52 -9.11
C PHE A 80 5.09 -2.50 -8.01
N THR A 81 4.95 -2.94 -6.75
CA THR A 81 4.68 -2.03 -5.62
C THR A 81 5.81 -1.01 -5.41
N PHE A 82 7.03 -1.31 -5.84
CA PHE A 82 8.12 -0.32 -5.79
C PHE A 82 8.00 0.80 -6.83
N LEU A 83 7.09 0.67 -7.79
CA LEU A 83 6.77 1.73 -8.75
C LEU A 83 5.74 2.73 -8.18
N SER A 84 5.07 2.40 -7.06
CA SER A 84 4.09 3.27 -6.41
C SER A 84 4.60 4.68 -6.09
N PRO A 85 5.84 4.89 -5.59
CA PRO A 85 6.36 6.24 -5.35
C PRO A 85 6.52 7.06 -6.64
N VAL A 86 6.87 6.41 -7.75
CA VAL A 86 7.00 7.06 -9.06
C VAL A 86 5.63 7.56 -9.53
N PHE A 87 4.62 6.70 -9.48
CA PHE A 87 3.25 7.09 -9.82
C PHE A 87 2.71 8.14 -8.85
N GLY A 88 3.04 8.08 -7.56
CA GLY A 88 2.65 9.09 -6.58
C GLY A 88 3.18 10.49 -6.94
N VAL A 89 4.46 10.60 -7.30
CA VAL A 89 5.07 11.86 -7.76
C VAL A 89 4.44 12.34 -9.07
N LEU A 90 4.25 11.45 -10.05
CA LEU A 90 3.64 11.79 -11.33
C LEU A 90 2.20 12.31 -11.15
N CYS A 91 1.42 11.64 -10.31
CA CYS A 91 0.07 12.08 -9.98
C CYS A 91 0.07 13.40 -9.20
N GLY A 92 1.01 13.61 -8.25
CA GLY A 92 1.14 14.89 -7.55
C GLY A 92 1.47 16.04 -8.49
N ALA A 93 2.40 15.83 -9.43
CA ALA A 93 2.73 16.82 -10.44
C ALA A 93 1.57 17.10 -11.41
N MET A 94 0.82 16.07 -11.82
CA MET A 94 -0.26 16.20 -12.80
C MET A 94 -1.57 16.75 -12.20
N PHE A 95 -1.98 16.24 -11.04
CA PHE A 95 -3.27 16.57 -10.43
C PHE A 95 -3.17 17.74 -9.44
N LEU A 96 -2.07 17.87 -8.69
CA LEU A 96 -1.85 18.95 -7.73
C LEU A 96 -1.00 20.09 -8.31
N ASN A 97 -0.53 19.99 -9.56
CA ASN A 97 0.40 20.95 -10.19
C ASN A 97 1.66 21.21 -9.36
N GLU A 98 2.14 20.21 -8.60
CA GLU A 98 3.34 20.38 -7.80
C GLU A 98 4.60 20.52 -8.68
N PRO A 99 5.45 21.54 -8.44
CA PRO A 99 6.65 21.75 -9.24
C PRO A 99 7.64 20.60 -9.03
N LEU A 100 7.96 19.91 -10.13
CA LEU A 100 8.95 18.83 -10.16
C LEU A 100 10.35 19.39 -9.88
N THR A 101 10.71 19.42 -8.61
CA THR A 101 11.99 19.95 -8.13
C THR A 101 13.09 18.89 -8.26
N ILE A 102 14.35 19.32 -8.42
CA ILE A 102 15.51 18.42 -8.45
C ILE A 102 15.57 17.44 -7.26
N ARG A 103 15.06 17.85 -6.09
CA ARG A 103 14.95 17.02 -4.89
C ARG A 103 14.08 15.78 -5.11
N ILE A 104 13.01 15.90 -5.89
CA ILE A 104 12.11 14.80 -6.23
C ILE A 104 12.85 13.79 -7.11
N PHE A 105 13.60 14.27 -8.10
CA PHE A 105 14.44 13.40 -8.93
C PHE A 105 15.52 12.67 -8.12
N LEU A 106 16.16 13.35 -7.16
CA LEU A 106 17.10 12.71 -6.24
C LEU A 106 16.43 11.65 -5.36
N ALA A 107 15.23 11.92 -4.84
CA ALA A 107 14.46 10.96 -4.06
C ALA A 107 14.05 9.74 -4.91
N LEU A 108 13.58 9.95 -6.14
CA LEU A 108 13.27 8.88 -7.09
C LEU A 108 14.52 8.05 -7.43
N GLY A 109 15.67 8.70 -7.58
CA GLY A 109 16.97 8.02 -7.78
C GLY A 109 17.36 7.14 -6.60
N LEU A 110 17.19 7.62 -5.37
CA LEU A 110 17.42 6.84 -4.14
C LEU A 110 16.47 5.63 -4.04
N ILE A 111 15.19 5.81 -4.38
CA ILE A 111 14.22 4.72 -4.42
C ILE A 111 14.61 3.66 -5.46
N ALA A 112 15.00 4.10 -6.66
CA ALA A 112 15.48 3.20 -7.71
C ALA A 112 16.74 2.44 -7.28
N ALA A 113 17.69 3.11 -6.61
CA ALA A 113 18.89 2.46 -6.08
C ALA A 113 18.56 1.43 -5.00
N GLY A 114 17.68 1.75 -4.05
CA GLY A 114 17.21 0.81 -3.03
C GLY A 114 16.50 -0.40 -3.63
N LEU A 115 15.67 -0.17 -4.66
CA LEU A 115 15.00 -1.25 -5.39
C LEU A 115 16.00 -2.19 -6.05
N ILE A 116 17.03 -1.66 -6.72
CA ILE A 116 18.06 -2.48 -7.36
C ILE A 116 18.81 -3.31 -6.32
N ILE A 117 19.14 -2.74 -5.16
CA ILE A 117 19.85 -3.45 -4.10
C ILE A 117 19.01 -4.59 -3.53
N VAL A 118 17.72 -4.34 -3.26
CA VAL A 118 16.81 -5.33 -2.65
C VAL A 118 16.39 -6.43 -3.63
N ASN A 119 16.19 -6.08 -4.90
CA ASN A 119 15.72 -7.01 -5.92
C ASN A 119 16.86 -7.72 -6.67
N ARG A 120 18.12 -7.49 -6.26
CA ARG A 120 19.27 -8.21 -6.83
C ARG A 120 19.13 -9.71 -6.49
N PRO A 121 19.08 -10.60 -7.49
CA PRO A 121 18.96 -12.02 -7.23
C PRO A 121 20.20 -12.49 -6.45
N ALA A 122 19.98 -13.04 -5.26
CA ALA A 122 21.04 -13.71 -4.51
C ALA A 122 21.63 -14.80 -5.41
N ARG A 123 22.93 -14.68 -5.72
CA ARG A 123 23.68 -15.63 -6.55
C ARG A 123 23.42 -17.03 -6.00
N LYS A 124 22.72 -17.88 -6.77
CA LYS A 124 22.50 -19.27 -6.40
C LYS A 124 23.89 -19.92 -6.32
N LEU A 125 24.32 -20.22 -5.09
CA LEU A 125 25.44 -21.13 -4.86
C LEU A 125 24.97 -22.50 -5.35
N THR A 126 25.42 -22.92 -6.52
CA THR A 126 25.33 -24.31 -6.96
C THR A 126 26.19 -25.15 -6.01
N PRO A 127 25.61 -26.07 -5.22
CA PRO A 127 26.41 -27.07 -4.55
C PRO A 127 26.95 -28.01 -5.64
N VAL A 128 28.27 -28.10 -5.74
CA VAL A 128 28.96 -29.11 -6.56
C VAL A 128 28.81 -30.47 -5.90
#